data_AF-A0A521HU37-F1
#
_entry.id   AF-A0A521HU37-F1
#
_cell.length_a   1.000
_cell.length_b   1.000
_cell.length_c   1.000
_cell.angle_alpha   90.00
_cell.angle_beta   90.00
_cell.angle_gamma   90.00
#
_symmetry.space_group_name_H-M   'P 1'
#
loop_
_entity.id
_entity.type
_entity.pdbx_description
1 polymer ?
#
loop_
_entity_poly.entity_id
_entity_poly.type
_entity_poly.pdbx_seq_one_letter_code
_entity_poly.pdbx_strand_id
1 'polypeptide(L)'
;FKVLSKVFNFDHREVAANPVHLMYVLEQQIEQEQFPPDTEARYMAYIKEYLAPRYAEFIGKEIQTAYLESYSEYGQNIFDRYVTYADFWIQDQEFRDPNTGEILDRAALNEELEKIEKPAGISNPKDFRNEVVNFVLRARAKHDGRNPSWTSYEKLRAVIEKKMFSNTEDLLPVISFNAKASADEQKKHQDFVDRMIEKGYTEKQVRLLCEWYLRVRKSS
;
A
#
# COMPACT_ATOMS: atom_id res chain seq x y z
N PHE A 1 -16.00 -8.77 29.41
CA PHE A 1 -17.24 -9.38 28.87
C PHE A 1 -18.19 -8.34 28.27
N LYS A 2 -18.65 -7.31 29.01
CA LYS A 2 -19.60 -6.29 28.49
C LYS A 2 -19.11 -5.54 27.24
N VAL A 3 -17.85 -5.06 27.23
CA VAL A 3 -17.25 -4.35 26.08
C VAL A 3 -17.23 -5.25 24.84
N LEU A 4 -16.68 -6.46 24.94
CA LEU A 4 -16.64 -7.40 23.81
C LEU A 4 -18.05 -7.69 23.26
N SER A 5 -19.03 -7.91 24.13
CA SER A 5 -20.42 -8.09 23.71
C SER A 5 -20.97 -6.87 22.96
N LYS A 6 -20.71 -5.64 23.44
CA LYS A 6 -21.09 -4.41 22.72
C LYS A 6 -20.41 -4.31 21.34
N VAL A 7 -19.16 -4.74 21.22
CA VAL A 7 -18.42 -4.70 19.94
C VAL A 7 -18.99 -5.71 18.94
N PHE A 8 -19.28 -6.94 19.35
CA PHE A 8 -19.93 -7.94 18.48
C PHE A 8 -21.34 -7.51 18.08
N ASN A 9 -22.05 -6.78 18.95
CA ASN A 9 -23.39 -6.27 18.67
C ASN A 9 -23.40 -4.87 18.02
N PHE A 10 -22.25 -4.33 17.62
CA PHE A 10 -22.17 -2.98 17.06
C PHE A 10 -22.83 -2.89 15.67
N ASP A 11 -22.69 -3.94 14.84
CA ASP A 11 -23.48 -4.14 13.62
C ASP A 11 -24.22 -5.47 13.73
N HIS A 12 -25.55 -5.42 13.85
CA HIS A 12 -26.42 -6.61 13.95
C HIS A 12 -26.41 -7.51 12.71
N ARG A 13 -25.85 -7.02 11.60
CA ARG A 13 -25.69 -7.77 10.35
C ARG A 13 -24.26 -8.27 10.15
N GLU A 14 -23.41 -8.20 11.18
CA GLU A 14 -22.03 -8.67 11.16
C GLU A 14 -21.82 -9.68 12.30
N VAL A 15 -21.10 -10.76 12.02
CA VAL A 15 -20.88 -11.84 13.01
C VAL A 15 -19.52 -11.68 13.70
N ALA A 16 -18.69 -10.77 13.22
CA ALA A 16 -17.32 -10.55 13.68
C ALA A 16 -17.13 -9.21 14.41
N ALA A 17 -16.36 -9.23 15.50
CA ALA A 17 -15.90 -8.02 16.18
C ALA A 17 -14.83 -7.30 15.33
N ASN A 18 -14.98 -5.99 15.14
CA ASN A 18 -14.02 -5.15 14.43
C ASN A 18 -13.15 -4.35 15.42
N PRO A 19 -11.80 -4.33 15.28
CA PRO A 19 -10.93 -3.53 16.15
C PRO A 19 -11.21 -2.02 16.14
N VAL A 20 -11.69 -1.46 15.04
CA VAL A 20 -12.12 -0.04 14.96
C VAL A 20 -13.34 0.20 15.85
N HIS A 21 -14.33 -0.70 15.80
CA HIS A 21 -15.48 -0.63 16.71
C HIS A 21 -15.06 -0.87 18.16
N LEU A 22 -14.10 -1.75 18.42
CA LEU A 22 -13.55 -1.96 19.75
C LEU A 22 -12.96 -0.68 20.33
N MET A 23 -12.11 0.03 19.56
CA MET A 23 -11.53 1.30 20.00
C MET A 23 -12.63 2.33 20.28
N TYR A 24 -13.61 2.48 19.39
CA TYR A 24 -14.74 3.39 19.60
C TYR A 24 -15.58 3.04 20.84
N VAL A 25 -15.93 1.77 21.03
CA VAL A 25 -16.70 1.31 22.20
C VAL A 25 -15.90 1.50 23.49
N LEU A 26 -14.58 1.33 23.46
CA LEU A 26 -13.71 1.61 24.62
C LEU A 26 -13.72 3.09 24.97
N GLU A 27 -13.57 4.00 24.00
CA GLU A 27 -13.63 5.45 24.22
C GLU A 27 -14.97 5.83 24.86
N GLN A 28 -16.09 5.36 24.30
CA GLN A 28 -17.43 5.63 24.84
C GLN A 28 -17.63 5.06 26.25
N GLN A 29 -17.07 3.88 26.55
CA GLN A 29 -17.17 3.30 27.88
C GLN A 29 -16.34 4.08 28.90
N ILE A 30 -15.15 4.56 28.52
CA ILE A 30 -14.29 5.36 29.39
C ILE A 30 -15.00 6.66 29.81
N GLU A 31 -15.66 7.34 28.87
CA GLU A 31 -16.46 8.54 29.14
C GLU A 31 -17.64 8.25 30.08
N GLN A 32 -18.29 7.09 29.92
CA GLN A 32 -19.47 6.71 30.73
C GLN A 32 -19.13 6.32 32.17
N GLU A 33 -17.94 5.78 32.42
CA GLU A 33 -17.52 5.33 33.76
C GLU A 33 -17.16 6.50 34.69
N GLN A 34 -17.08 7.74 34.19
CA GLN A 34 -16.81 8.96 34.97
C GLN A 34 -15.58 8.82 35.87
N PHE A 35 -14.46 8.35 35.29
CA PHE A 35 -13.20 8.24 36.01
C PHE A 35 -12.69 9.62 36.49
N PRO A 36 -11.77 9.65 37.46
CA PRO A 36 -11.02 10.88 37.74
C PRO A 36 -10.34 11.41 36.46
N PRO A 37 -10.28 12.73 36.24
CA PRO A 37 -9.80 13.32 34.99
C PRO A 37 -8.45 12.78 34.51
N ASP A 38 -7.49 12.61 35.41
CA ASP A 38 -6.15 12.09 35.07
C ASP A 38 -6.20 10.63 34.57
N THR A 39 -7.12 9.82 35.13
CA THR A 39 -7.28 8.42 34.74
C THR A 39 -7.98 8.31 33.39
N GLU A 40 -9.03 9.11 33.18
CA GLU A 40 -9.74 9.19 31.90
C GLU A 40 -8.78 9.63 30.78
N ALA A 41 -8.05 10.72 31.00
CA ALA A 41 -7.06 11.24 30.05
C ALA A 41 -5.99 10.19 29.72
N ARG A 42 -5.48 9.47 30.73
CA ARG A 42 -4.49 8.41 30.51
C ARG A 42 -5.03 7.25 29.67
N TYR A 43 -6.27 6.81 29.91
CA TYR A 43 -6.86 5.72 29.12
C TYR A 43 -7.19 6.15 27.70
N MET A 44 -7.70 7.38 27.51
CA MET A 44 -7.92 7.96 26.19
C MET A 44 -6.62 8.09 25.41
N ALA A 45 -5.55 8.58 26.03
CA ALA A 45 -4.23 8.68 25.42
C ALA A 45 -3.71 7.30 24.99
N TYR A 46 -3.89 6.26 25.81
CA TYR A 46 -3.48 4.91 25.43
C TYR A 46 -4.19 4.40 24.17
N ILE A 47 -5.49 4.68 24.01
CA ILE A 47 -6.23 4.30 22.81
C ILE A 47 -5.73 5.09 21.59
N LYS A 48 -5.65 6.42 21.71
CA LYS A 48 -5.40 7.32 20.58
C LYS A 48 -3.93 7.37 20.15
N GLU A 49 -3.01 7.29 21.10
CA GLU A 49 -1.57 7.47 20.85
C GLU A 49 -0.82 6.12 20.73
N TYR A 50 -1.39 5.03 21.24
CA TYR A 50 -0.72 3.73 21.21
C TYR A 50 -1.49 2.67 20.41
N LEU A 51 -2.76 2.41 20.73
CA LEU A 51 -3.53 1.36 20.05
C LEU A 51 -3.88 1.73 18.60
N ALA A 52 -4.42 2.91 18.38
CA ALA A 52 -4.86 3.34 17.05
C ALA A 52 -3.70 3.43 16.04
N PRO A 53 -2.54 4.05 16.34
CA PRO A 53 -1.42 4.12 15.40
C PRO A 53 -0.84 2.73 15.10
N ARG A 54 -0.70 1.87 16.12
CA ARG A 54 -0.21 0.50 15.94
C ARG A 54 -1.15 -0.33 15.08
N TYR A 55 -2.47 -0.20 15.30
CA TYR A 55 -3.45 -0.89 14.47
C TYR A 55 -3.49 -0.33 13.04
N ALA A 56 -3.32 0.99 12.87
CA ALA A 56 -3.23 1.62 11.55
C ALA A 56 -2.03 1.11 10.74
N GLU A 57 -0.87 0.93 11.39
CA GLU A 57 0.30 0.31 10.76
C GLU A 57 0.01 -1.14 10.36
N PHE A 58 -0.58 -1.92 11.26
CA PHE A 58 -0.92 -3.32 11.03
C PHE A 58 -1.90 -3.49 9.86
N ILE A 59 -3.07 -2.83 9.91
CA ILE A 59 -4.09 -2.96 8.87
C ILE A 59 -3.62 -2.35 7.55
N GLY A 60 -2.79 -1.30 7.61
CA GLY A 60 -2.14 -0.73 6.44
C GLY A 60 -1.33 -1.77 5.67
N LYS A 61 -0.49 -2.55 6.37
CA LYS A 61 0.29 -3.64 5.76
C LYS A 61 -0.60 -4.73 5.16
N GLU A 62 -1.69 -5.07 5.83
CA GLU A 62 -2.63 -6.09 5.34
C GLU A 62 -3.32 -5.68 4.04
N ILE A 63 -3.88 -4.45 4.01
CA ILE A 63 -4.50 -3.83 2.83
C ILE A 63 -3.48 -3.74 1.69
N GLN A 64 -2.28 -3.25 1.98
CA GLN A 64 -1.20 -3.09 1.02
C GLN A 64 -0.77 -4.42 0.40
N THR A 65 -0.64 -5.47 1.19
CA THR A 65 -0.28 -6.81 0.71
C THR A 65 -1.36 -7.37 -0.21
N ALA A 66 -2.63 -7.33 0.23
CA ALA A 66 -3.75 -7.79 -0.59
C ALA A 66 -3.87 -7.00 -1.90
N TYR A 67 -3.59 -5.70 -1.87
CA TYR A 67 -3.54 -4.85 -3.07
C TYR A 67 -2.45 -5.31 -4.04
N LEU A 68 -1.21 -5.48 -3.58
CA LEU A 68 -0.07 -5.85 -4.43
C LEU A 68 -0.29 -7.17 -5.17
N GLU A 69 -0.78 -8.16 -4.44
CA GLU A 69 -1.02 -9.47 -5.02
C GLU A 69 -2.14 -9.41 -6.08
N SER A 70 -3.08 -8.48 -5.95
CA SER A 70 -4.18 -8.25 -6.91
C SER A 70 -3.75 -7.45 -8.13
N TYR A 71 -2.58 -6.80 -8.04
CA TYR A 71 -2.04 -5.92 -9.07
C TYR A 71 -0.59 -6.27 -9.40
N SER A 72 -0.32 -7.55 -9.67
CA SER A 72 1.01 -8.01 -10.12
C SER A 72 1.48 -7.25 -11.37
N GLU A 73 0.56 -6.89 -12.28
CA GLU A 73 0.84 -6.07 -13.46
C GLU A 73 1.31 -4.65 -13.11
N TYR A 74 0.77 -4.03 -12.06
CA TYR A 74 1.21 -2.70 -11.65
C TYR A 74 2.65 -2.73 -11.12
N GLY A 75 3.00 -3.76 -10.35
CA GLY A 75 4.37 -4.02 -9.91
C GLY A 75 5.31 -4.20 -11.08
N GLN A 76 4.87 -4.98 -12.06
CA GLN A 76 5.62 -5.20 -13.29
C GLN A 76 5.81 -3.92 -14.11
N ASN A 77 4.78 -3.08 -14.23
CA ASN A 77 4.87 -1.81 -14.96
C ASN A 77 5.86 -0.84 -14.33
N ILE A 78 5.86 -0.71 -12.99
CA ILE A 78 6.86 0.13 -12.29
C ILE A 78 8.27 -0.45 -12.50
N PHE A 79 8.41 -1.77 -12.41
CA PHE A 79 9.69 -2.46 -12.61
C PHE A 79 10.24 -2.23 -14.02
N ASP A 80 9.43 -2.49 -15.05
CA ASP A 80 9.85 -2.40 -16.45
C ASP A 80 10.23 -0.95 -16.81
N ARG A 81 9.44 0.02 -16.33
CA ARG A 81 9.73 1.44 -16.51
C ARG A 81 11.01 1.86 -15.78
N TYR A 82 11.19 1.43 -14.53
CA TYR A 82 12.39 1.73 -13.75
C TYR A 82 13.65 1.19 -14.45
N VAL A 83 13.62 -0.07 -14.90
CA VAL A 83 14.76 -0.69 -15.60
C VAL A 83 15.08 0.06 -16.89
N THR A 84 14.07 0.43 -17.66
CA THR A 84 14.24 1.19 -18.91
C THR A 84 14.87 2.55 -18.61
N TYR A 85 14.31 3.31 -17.68
CA TYR A 85 14.83 4.64 -17.36
C TYR A 85 16.24 4.59 -16.78
N ALA A 86 16.53 3.59 -15.94
CA ALA A 86 17.87 3.38 -15.40
C ALA A 86 18.89 3.06 -16.49
N ASP A 87 18.52 2.23 -17.49
CA ASP A 87 19.38 1.89 -18.61
C ASP A 87 19.72 3.13 -19.47
N PHE A 88 18.72 3.91 -19.86
CA PHE A 88 18.92 5.17 -20.61
C PHE A 88 19.76 6.18 -19.81
N TRP A 89 19.51 6.30 -18.50
CA TRP A 89 20.27 7.19 -17.62
C TRP A 89 21.74 6.77 -17.47
N ILE A 90 22.02 5.46 -17.44
CA ILE A 90 23.40 4.92 -17.40
C ILE A 90 24.11 5.16 -18.74
N GLN A 91 23.40 4.97 -19.85
CA GLN A 91 23.93 5.14 -21.21
C GLN A 91 24.05 6.60 -21.65
N ASP A 92 23.59 7.56 -20.84
CA ASP A 92 23.57 8.99 -21.17
C ASP A 92 22.76 9.28 -22.45
N GLN A 93 21.64 8.56 -22.62
CA GLN A 93 20.73 8.69 -23.76
C GLN A 93 19.39 9.30 -23.33
N GLU A 94 18.76 10.01 -24.26
CA GLU A 94 17.40 10.51 -24.09
C GLU A 94 16.40 9.38 -24.28
N PHE A 95 15.41 9.30 -23.39
CA PHE A 95 14.29 8.39 -23.56
C PHE A 95 13.15 9.12 -24.26
N ARG A 96 12.57 8.51 -25.30
CA ARG A 96 11.37 9.00 -25.96
C ARG A 96 10.19 8.09 -25.63
N ASP A 97 9.21 8.62 -24.92
CA ASP A 97 8.01 7.88 -24.58
C ASP A 97 7.22 7.53 -25.85
N PRO A 98 6.94 6.25 -26.12
CA PRO A 98 6.27 5.82 -27.34
C PRO A 98 4.77 6.17 -27.38
N ASN A 99 4.15 6.44 -26.23
CA ASN A 99 2.72 6.73 -26.11
C ASN A 99 2.47 8.25 -26.17
N THR A 100 3.29 9.04 -25.48
CA THR A 100 3.10 10.51 -25.38
C THR A 100 4.00 11.29 -26.34
N GLY A 101 5.10 10.69 -26.79
CA GLY A 101 6.12 11.38 -27.58
C GLY A 101 7.04 12.30 -26.77
N GLU A 102 6.87 12.35 -25.44
CA GLU A 102 7.70 13.11 -24.52
C GLU A 102 9.15 12.64 -24.57
N ILE A 103 10.10 13.59 -24.50
CA ILE A 103 11.53 13.30 -24.46
C ILE A 103 12.03 13.62 -23.06
N LEU A 104 12.56 12.60 -22.38
CA LEU A 104 13.19 12.72 -21.09
C LEU A 104 14.71 12.73 -21.28
N ASP A 105 15.32 13.87 -20.96
CA ASP A 105 16.77 13.97 -20.86
C ASP A 105 17.29 13.24 -19.60
N ARG A 106 18.61 13.20 -19.43
CA ARG A 106 19.21 12.53 -18.29
C ARG A 106 18.81 13.13 -16.93
N ALA A 107 18.55 14.44 -16.86
CA ALA A 107 18.13 15.08 -15.62
C ALA A 107 16.69 14.68 -15.27
N ALA A 108 15.79 14.71 -16.25
CA ALA A 108 14.40 14.26 -16.10
C ALA A 108 14.32 12.76 -15.74
N LEU A 109 15.13 11.91 -16.39
CA LEU A 109 15.24 10.49 -16.02
C LEU A 109 15.71 10.32 -14.57
N ASN A 110 16.66 11.14 -14.12
CA ASN A 110 17.10 11.11 -12.72
C ASN A 110 15.95 11.45 -11.76
N GLU A 111 15.16 12.48 -12.06
CA GLU A 111 14.02 12.87 -11.24
C GLU A 111 12.96 11.76 -11.16
N GLU A 112 12.64 11.10 -12.27
CA GLU A 112 11.71 9.97 -12.29
C GLU A 112 12.21 8.78 -11.48
N LEU A 113 13.49 8.44 -11.58
CA LEU A 113 14.11 7.36 -10.80
C LEU A 113 14.15 7.70 -9.31
N GLU A 114 14.46 8.95 -8.96
CA GLU A 114 14.51 9.41 -7.56
C GLU A 114 13.14 9.34 -6.87
N LYS A 115 12.03 9.54 -7.60
CA LYS A 115 10.67 9.38 -7.05
C LYS A 115 10.45 7.96 -6.52
N ILE A 116 11.13 6.96 -7.08
CA ILE A 116 11.04 5.55 -6.68
C ILE A 116 12.10 5.22 -5.61
N GLU A 117 13.32 5.75 -5.74
CA GLU A 117 14.46 5.42 -4.88
C GLU A 117 14.45 6.14 -3.52
N LYS A 118 14.03 7.41 -3.46
CA LYS A 118 14.04 8.21 -2.23
C LYS A 118 13.16 7.64 -1.12
N PRO A 119 11.88 7.24 -1.38
CA PRO A 119 11.05 6.61 -0.35
C PRO A 119 11.67 5.33 0.21
N ALA A 120 12.50 4.66 -0.58
CA ALA A 120 13.17 3.44 -0.17
C ALA A 120 14.45 3.65 0.64
N GLY A 121 14.99 4.87 0.64
CA GLY A 121 16.22 5.22 1.35
C GLY A 121 17.49 4.74 0.65
N ILE A 122 17.48 4.68 -0.68
CA ILE A 122 18.67 4.27 -1.46
C ILE A 122 19.76 5.33 -1.32
N SER A 123 20.88 4.96 -0.68
CA SER A 123 22.01 5.86 -0.40
C SER A 123 22.95 6.08 -1.58
N ASN A 124 23.09 5.09 -2.47
CA ASN A 124 23.90 5.19 -3.68
C ASN A 124 23.06 4.80 -4.92
N PRO A 125 22.29 5.75 -5.47
CA PRO A 125 21.40 5.51 -6.62
C PRO A 125 22.14 4.98 -7.85
N LYS A 126 23.36 5.47 -8.12
CA LYS A 126 24.12 5.09 -9.30
C LYS A 126 24.46 3.59 -9.28
N ASP A 127 25.01 3.10 -8.18
CA ASP A 127 25.38 1.68 -8.07
C ASP A 127 24.13 0.79 -8.05
N PHE A 128 23.08 1.24 -7.37
CA PHE A 128 21.80 0.53 -7.34
C PHE A 128 21.19 0.36 -8.74
N ARG A 129 21.12 1.45 -9.53
CA ARG A 129 20.65 1.43 -10.93
C ARG A 129 21.46 0.46 -11.79
N ASN A 130 22.80 0.51 -11.67
CA ASN A 130 23.69 -0.39 -12.40
C ASN A 130 23.47 -1.86 -12.01
N GLU A 131 23.30 -2.16 -10.72
CA GLU A 131 23.05 -3.51 -10.24
C GLU A 131 21.73 -4.07 -10.80
N VAL A 132 20.66 -3.26 -10.76
CA VAL A 132 19.35 -3.60 -11.31
C VAL A 132 19.44 -3.89 -12.80
N VAL A 133 19.99 -2.97 -13.60
CA VAL A 133 20.07 -3.13 -15.06
C VAL A 133 20.88 -4.36 -15.43
N ASN A 134 22.03 -4.58 -14.78
CA ASN A 134 22.84 -5.77 -15.00
C ASN A 134 22.14 -7.07 -14.61
N PHE A 135 21.34 -7.07 -13.54
CA PHE A 135 20.50 -8.22 -13.19
C PHE A 135 19.50 -8.52 -14.31
N VAL A 136 18.75 -7.51 -14.78
CA VAL A 136 17.71 -7.70 -15.79
C VAL A 136 18.29 -8.09 -17.15
N LEU A 137 19.39 -7.48 -17.60
CA LEU A 137 20.07 -7.87 -18.84
C LEU A 137 20.51 -9.34 -18.81
N ARG A 138 21.03 -9.82 -17.67
CA ARG A 138 21.40 -11.24 -17.50
C ARG A 138 20.17 -12.16 -17.48
N ALA A 139 19.06 -11.73 -16.88
CA ALA A 139 17.82 -12.49 -16.87
C ALA A 139 17.22 -12.59 -18.28
N ARG A 140 17.17 -11.47 -19.03
CA ARG A 140 16.71 -11.42 -20.43
C ARG A 140 17.52 -12.35 -21.32
N ALA A 141 18.85 -12.34 -21.18
CA ALA A 141 19.73 -13.21 -21.95
C ALA A 141 19.49 -14.72 -21.70
N LYS A 142 18.93 -15.08 -20.54
CA LYS A 142 18.59 -16.48 -20.18
C LYS A 142 17.15 -16.88 -20.52
N HIS A 143 16.28 -15.91 -20.82
CA HIS A 143 14.84 -16.12 -20.98
C HIS A 143 14.29 -15.51 -22.28
N ASP A 144 14.97 -15.75 -23.40
CA ASP A 144 14.53 -15.32 -24.75
C ASP A 144 14.16 -13.83 -24.85
N GLY A 145 14.90 -12.97 -24.14
CA GLY A 145 14.67 -11.53 -24.13
C GLY A 145 13.52 -11.05 -23.24
N ARG A 146 12.83 -11.94 -22.53
CA ARG A 146 11.72 -11.56 -21.63
C ARG A 146 12.24 -10.94 -20.33
N ASN A 147 11.55 -9.91 -19.85
CA ASN A 147 11.82 -9.33 -18.54
C ASN A 147 11.51 -10.37 -17.46
N PRO A 148 12.32 -10.43 -16.39
CA PRO A 148 11.97 -11.23 -15.24
C PRO A 148 10.78 -10.62 -14.50
N SER A 149 10.09 -11.44 -13.71
CA SER A 149 9.02 -10.94 -12.83
C SER A 149 9.60 -9.91 -11.84
N TRP A 150 8.85 -8.85 -11.55
CA TRP A 150 9.27 -7.79 -10.63
C TRP A 150 9.58 -8.28 -9.21
N THR A 151 9.05 -9.44 -8.83
CA THR A 151 9.31 -10.11 -7.54
C THR A 151 10.62 -10.90 -7.51
N SER A 152 11.27 -11.11 -8.67
CA SER A 152 12.47 -11.96 -8.79
C SER A 152 13.74 -11.32 -8.23
N TYR A 153 13.75 -10.00 -8.04
CA TYR A 153 14.89 -9.26 -7.52
C TYR A 153 14.51 -8.50 -6.26
N GLU A 154 14.87 -9.08 -5.11
CA GLU A 154 14.45 -8.64 -3.79
C GLU A 154 14.74 -7.15 -3.51
N LYS A 155 15.90 -6.64 -3.95
CA LYS A 155 16.25 -5.23 -3.69
C LYS A 155 15.32 -4.26 -4.42
N LEU A 156 15.02 -4.50 -5.70
CA LEU A 156 14.11 -3.63 -6.45
C LEU A 156 12.66 -3.86 -6.05
N ARG A 157 12.28 -5.10 -5.73
CA ARG A 157 10.97 -5.43 -5.16
C ARG A 157 10.69 -4.57 -3.92
N ALA A 158 11.58 -4.56 -2.93
CA ALA A 158 11.41 -3.76 -1.71
C ALA A 158 11.29 -2.25 -1.99
N VAL A 159 12.00 -1.75 -3.01
CA VAL A 159 11.92 -0.35 -3.44
C VAL A 159 10.55 -0.04 -4.07
N ILE A 160 10.08 -0.91 -4.96
CA ILE A 160 8.78 -0.77 -5.62
C ILE A 160 7.65 -0.86 -4.60
N GLU A 161 7.69 -1.82 -3.68
CA GLU A 161 6.73 -1.95 -2.58
C GLU A 161 6.66 -0.66 -1.76
N LYS A 162 7.81 -0.13 -1.32
CA LYS A 162 7.86 1.16 -0.61
C LYS A 162 7.31 2.34 -1.43
N LYS A 163 7.60 2.40 -2.75
CA LYS A 163 7.02 3.44 -3.62
C LYS A 163 5.49 3.34 -3.65
N MET A 164 4.95 2.15 -3.88
CA MET A 164 3.50 1.93 -3.94
C MET A 164 2.84 2.27 -2.60
N PHE A 165 3.50 1.98 -1.49
CA PHE A 165 2.98 2.28 -0.15
C PHE A 165 3.09 3.75 0.24
N SER A 166 4.07 4.48 -0.31
CA SER A 166 4.24 5.91 -0.03
C SER A 166 3.06 6.75 -0.55
N ASN A 167 2.46 6.36 -1.68
CA ASN A 167 1.41 7.12 -2.33
C ASN A 167 0.03 6.44 -2.18
N THR A 168 -0.73 6.85 -1.17
CA THR A 168 -2.09 6.32 -0.90
C THR A 168 -3.07 6.56 -2.04
N GLU A 169 -2.82 7.56 -2.89
CA GLU A 169 -3.66 7.85 -4.05
C GLU A 169 -3.67 6.71 -5.07
N ASP A 170 -2.54 5.99 -5.17
CA ASP A 170 -2.42 4.81 -6.05
C ASP A 170 -3.28 3.64 -5.55
N LEU A 171 -3.62 3.61 -4.24
CA LEU A 171 -4.50 2.58 -3.66
C LEU A 171 -5.99 2.91 -3.84
N LEU A 172 -6.35 4.20 -4.01
CA LEU A 172 -7.75 4.67 -4.00
C LEU A 172 -8.65 3.96 -5.02
N PRO A 173 -8.26 3.74 -6.29
CA PRO A 173 -9.14 3.10 -7.26
C PRO A 173 -9.59 1.70 -6.85
N VAL A 174 -8.81 1.02 -6.02
CA VAL A 174 -8.99 -0.40 -5.67
C VAL A 174 -9.62 -0.55 -4.30
N ILE A 175 -9.30 0.32 -3.35
CA ILE A 175 -9.92 0.27 -2.02
C ILE A 175 -11.23 1.08 -1.96
N SER A 176 -11.47 1.98 -2.91
CA SER A 176 -12.69 2.77 -3.00
C SER A 176 -13.75 2.03 -3.81
N PHE A 177 -14.93 1.87 -3.22
CA PHE A 177 -16.07 1.26 -3.88
C PHE A 177 -16.68 2.24 -4.90
N ASN A 178 -16.35 2.09 -6.19
CA ASN A 178 -16.91 2.91 -7.25
C ASN A 178 -17.85 2.09 -8.15
N ALA A 179 -19.16 2.32 -8.00
CA ALA A 179 -20.18 1.66 -8.81
C ALA A 179 -20.12 2.00 -10.32
N LYS A 180 -19.32 2.99 -10.72
CA LYS A 180 -19.09 3.37 -12.12
C LYS A 180 -17.72 2.91 -12.67
N ALA A 181 -16.99 2.09 -11.92
CA ALA A 181 -15.71 1.54 -12.38
C ALA A 181 -15.89 0.61 -13.59
N SER A 182 -14.87 0.51 -14.43
CA SER A 182 -14.81 -0.43 -15.54
C SER A 182 -14.85 -1.89 -15.04
N ALA A 183 -15.17 -2.84 -15.93
CA ALA A 183 -15.22 -4.26 -15.58
C ALA A 183 -13.86 -4.79 -15.07
N ASP A 184 -12.75 -4.27 -15.60
CA ASP A 184 -11.40 -4.62 -15.16
C ASP A 184 -11.12 -4.09 -13.73
N GLU A 185 -11.46 -2.84 -13.45
CA GLU A 185 -11.32 -2.26 -12.11
C GLU A 185 -12.22 -2.97 -11.08
N GLN A 186 -13.45 -3.34 -11.45
CA GLN A 186 -14.35 -4.10 -10.57
C GLN A 186 -13.79 -5.47 -10.25
N LYS A 187 -13.23 -6.17 -11.25
CA LYS A 187 -12.58 -7.46 -11.04
C LYS A 187 -11.42 -7.33 -10.08
N LYS A 188 -10.56 -6.32 -10.26
CA LYS A 188 -9.39 -6.13 -9.39
C LYS A 188 -9.77 -5.70 -7.97
N HIS A 189 -10.87 -4.95 -7.82
CA HIS A 189 -11.47 -4.68 -6.50
C HIS A 189 -11.94 -5.98 -5.83
N GLN A 190 -12.63 -6.85 -6.58
CA GLN A 190 -13.11 -8.12 -6.06
C GLN A 190 -11.95 -9.03 -5.64
N ASP A 191 -10.90 -9.16 -6.48
CA ASP A 191 -9.70 -9.93 -6.16
C ASP A 191 -9.02 -9.42 -4.86
N PHE A 192 -9.02 -8.10 -4.66
CA PHE A 192 -8.54 -7.48 -3.42
C PHE A 192 -9.40 -7.86 -2.21
N VAL A 193 -10.73 -7.78 -2.34
CA VAL A 193 -11.68 -8.16 -1.28
C VAL A 193 -11.53 -9.64 -0.93
N ASP A 194 -11.46 -10.51 -1.93
CA ASP A 194 -11.35 -11.96 -1.75
C ASP A 194 -10.07 -12.33 -0.99
N ARG A 195 -8.94 -11.68 -1.29
CA ARG A 195 -7.69 -11.87 -0.53
C ARG A 195 -7.77 -11.41 0.92
N MET A 196 -8.49 -10.32 1.19
CA MET A 196 -8.73 -9.91 2.57
C MET A 196 -9.65 -10.92 3.27
N ILE A 197 -10.62 -11.51 2.55
CA ILE A 197 -11.47 -12.57 3.11
C ILE A 197 -10.66 -13.83 3.43
N GLU A 198 -9.69 -14.22 2.59
CA GLU A 198 -8.76 -15.31 2.87
C GLU A 198 -7.94 -15.08 4.15
N LYS A 199 -7.67 -13.81 4.50
CA LYS A 199 -7.03 -13.40 5.76
C LYS A 199 -7.97 -13.39 6.97
N GLY A 200 -9.25 -13.72 6.77
CA GLY A 200 -10.26 -13.85 7.84
C GLY A 200 -11.11 -12.59 8.05
N TYR A 201 -11.02 -11.60 7.17
CA TYR A 201 -11.91 -10.43 7.21
C TYR A 201 -13.26 -10.73 6.56
N THR A 202 -14.31 -10.04 6.98
CA THR A 202 -15.58 -10.02 6.23
C THR A 202 -15.57 -8.89 5.20
N GLU A 203 -16.34 -9.00 4.11
CA GLU A 203 -16.42 -7.95 3.08
C GLU A 203 -16.75 -6.56 3.66
N LYS A 204 -17.68 -6.51 4.62
CA LYS A 204 -18.00 -5.28 5.33
C LYS A 204 -16.84 -4.75 6.16
N GLN A 205 -16.11 -5.63 6.85
CA GLN A 205 -14.92 -5.22 7.58
C GLN A 205 -13.88 -4.63 6.63
N VAL A 206 -13.64 -5.25 5.47
CA VAL A 206 -12.71 -4.73 4.46
C VAL A 206 -13.06 -3.28 4.10
N ARG A 207 -14.33 -3.02 3.77
CA ARG A 207 -14.78 -1.67 3.45
C ARG A 207 -14.54 -0.67 4.59
N LEU A 208 -14.98 -1.01 5.80
CA LEU A 208 -14.81 -0.16 6.97
C LEU A 208 -13.33 0.11 7.29
N LEU A 209 -12.48 -0.91 7.19
CA LEU A 209 -11.06 -0.83 7.50
C LEU A 209 -10.32 0.02 6.46
N CYS A 210 -10.65 -0.10 5.17
CA CYS A 210 -10.12 0.76 4.12
C CYS A 210 -10.50 2.23 4.35
N GLU A 211 -11.77 2.53 4.62
CA GLU A 211 -12.27 3.89 4.88
C GLU A 211 -11.60 4.49 6.14
N TRP A 212 -11.50 3.70 7.21
CA TRP A 212 -10.85 4.12 8.45
C TRP A 212 -9.36 4.38 8.26
N TYR A 213 -8.63 3.47 7.60
CA TYR A 213 -7.20 3.61 7.32
C TYR A 213 -6.90 4.87 6.49
N LEU A 214 -7.71 5.13 5.46
CA LEU A 214 -7.62 6.34 4.64
C LEU A 214 -7.82 7.62 5.46
N ARG A 215 -8.74 7.61 6.43
CA ARG A 215 -8.96 8.76 7.31
C ARG A 215 -7.76 9.00 8.22
N VAL A 216 -7.24 7.94 8.86
CA VAL A 216 -6.08 8.03 9.76
C VAL A 216 -4.85 8.58 9.02
N ARG A 217 -4.60 8.13 7.78
CA ARG A 217 -3.49 8.65 6.97
C ARG A 217 -3.67 10.10 6.54
N LYS A 218 -4.90 10.59 6.35
CA LYS A 218 -5.15 12.01 6.01
C LYS A 218 -5.00 12.93 7.21
N SER A 219 -5.20 12.43 8.43
CA SER A 219 -5.07 13.20 9.67
C SER A 219 -3.68 13.14 10.31
N SER A 220 -2.78 12.30 9.78
CA SER A 220 -1.39 12.14 10.25
C SER A 220 -0.44 12.97 9.39
#